data_AF-A0A7C4F1T2-F1
#
_entry.id   AF-A0A7C4F1T2-F1
#
_cell.length_a   1.000
_cell.length_b   1.000
_cell.length_c   1.000
_cell.angle_alpha   90.00
_cell.angle_beta   90.00
_cell.angle_gamma   90.00
#
_symmetry.space_group_name_H-M   'P 1'
#
loop_
_entity.id
_entity.type
_entity.pdbx_description
1 polymer ?
#
loop_
_entity_poly.entity_id
_entity_poly.type
_entity_poly.pdbx_seq_one_letter_code
_entity_poly.pdbx_strand_id
1 'polypeptide(L)'
;MAITKPFYGIYRPFISVKDISEFDYLKDTRFSEAKNQHIMSYYLIVEDLKRAFEYIEPIEINYDVYSHRLFELLLRVCTEIESIMSELLNVHDYKSQKNKSSNYNLKMRDYFELEKHLKLSQYTVKFRENQIYAPYAVWNEKNFKKLMWYDNYNKVKHNRVNKFDLANLKNVINAVSGLYILLYSQYYIHADYIGEEGKTVLNIGRNEFFLGNPPFYKLFYIKDEPVWADTEKYDFDWSALKTTNDAFQKITF
;
A
#
# COMPACT_ATOMS: atom_id res chain seq x y z
N MET A 1 -20.98 1.85 16.74
CA MET A 1 -21.76 1.33 15.59
C MET A 1 -20.77 0.99 14.49
N ALA A 2 -21.05 -0.06 13.71
CA ALA A 2 -20.25 -0.44 12.55
C ALA A 2 -20.25 0.66 11.48
N ILE A 3 -19.30 0.62 10.54
CA ILE A 3 -19.23 1.61 9.47
C ILE A 3 -20.15 1.20 8.32
N THR A 4 -21.14 2.04 8.03
CA THR A 4 -22.23 1.77 7.07
C THR A 4 -21.97 2.30 5.66
N LYS A 5 -20.83 2.97 5.43
CA LYS A 5 -20.35 3.37 4.10
C LYS A 5 -18.84 3.15 3.98
N PRO A 6 -18.32 2.60 2.87
CA PRO A 6 -16.89 2.46 2.68
C PRO A 6 -16.20 3.83 2.62
N PHE A 7 -14.96 3.91 3.10
CA PHE A 7 -14.13 5.10 2.92
C PHE A 7 -13.49 5.14 1.54
N TYR A 8 -13.30 6.33 0.97
CA TYR A 8 -12.52 6.48 -0.27
C TYR A 8 -11.11 5.90 -0.11
N GLY A 9 -10.71 5.04 -1.05
CA GLY A 9 -9.36 4.49 -1.14
C GLY A 9 -8.89 3.71 0.10
N ILE A 10 -9.78 3.28 1.00
CA ILE A 10 -9.38 2.56 2.22
C ILE A 10 -10.18 1.27 2.34
N TYR A 11 -9.48 0.15 2.34
CA TYR A 11 -10.07 -1.14 2.64
C TYR A 11 -10.17 -1.34 4.15
N ARG A 12 -11.27 -1.96 4.59
CA ARG A 12 -11.43 -2.54 5.92
C ARG A 12 -12.20 -3.86 5.81
N PRO A 13 -11.96 -4.80 6.72
CA PRO A 13 -12.73 -6.03 6.75
C PRO A 13 -14.18 -5.76 7.15
N PHE A 14 -15.08 -6.64 6.70
CA PHE A 14 -16.48 -6.63 7.11
C PHE A 14 -16.67 -7.31 8.46
N ILE A 15 -17.70 -6.91 9.21
CA ILE A 15 -18.12 -7.64 10.43
C ILE A 15 -18.52 -9.06 10.08
N SER A 16 -19.33 -9.19 9.03
CA SER A 16 -19.79 -10.46 8.49
C SER A 16 -19.89 -10.31 6.99
N VAL A 17 -19.18 -11.19 6.26
CA VAL A 17 -19.31 -11.27 4.81
C VAL A 17 -20.50 -12.17 4.49
N LYS A 18 -21.50 -11.63 3.80
CA LYS A 18 -22.68 -12.37 3.34
C LYS A 18 -22.42 -13.00 1.98
N ASP A 19 -21.73 -12.27 1.10
CA ASP A 19 -21.48 -12.66 -0.29
C ASP A 19 -20.16 -12.05 -0.78
N ILE A 20 -19.48 -12.73 -1.71
CA ILE A 20 -18.23 -12.26 -2.32
C ILE A 20 -18.44 -10.95 -3.10
N SER A 21 -19.64 -10.73 -3.63
CA SER A 21 -20.03 -9.48 -4.30
C SER A 21 -19.96 -8.24 -3.39
N GLU A 22 -19.90 -8.41 -2.06
CA GLU A 22 -19.65 -7.29 -1.15
C GLU A 22 -18.26 -6.66 -1.34
N PHE A 23 -17.32 -7.34 -2.01
CA PHE A 23 -16.01 -6.77 -2.36
C PHE A 23 -16.02 -6.00 -3.69
N ASP A 24 -17.12 -6.00 -4.45
CA ASP A 24 -17.18 -5.34 -5.77
C ASP A 24 -17.04 -3.82 -5.69
N TYR A 25 -17.24 -3.20 -4.53
CA TYR A 25 -16.95 -1.76 -4.34
C TYR A 25 -15.48 -1.43 -4.60
N LEU A 26 -14.55 -2.37 -4.37
CA LEU A 26 -13.12 -2.18 -4.65
C LEU A 26 -12.84 -2.06 -6.15
N LYS A 27 -13.77 -2.53 -7.00
CA LYS A 27 -13.69 -2.43 -8.47
C LYS A 27 -14.24 -1.10 -8.98
N ASP A 28 -15.10 -0.44 -8.22
CA ASP A 28 -15.72 0.84 -8.59
C ASP A 28 -14.66 1.92 -8.77
N THR A 29 -14.71 2.66 -9.88
CA THR A 29 -13.74 3.71 -10.18
C THR A 29 -13.80 4.86 -9.17
N ARG A 30 -14.97 5.09 -8.55
CA ARG A 30 -15.16 6.10 -7.50
C ARG A 30 -14.46 5.75 -6.20
N PHE A 31 -14.10 4.49 -5.99
CA PHE A 31 -13.32 4.08 -4.82
C PHE A 31 -11.90 4.65 -4.86
N SER A 32 -11.25 4.58 -6.04
CA SER A 32 -9.95 5.18 -6.31
C SER A 32 -9.73 5.22 -7.83
N GLU A 33 -9.69 6.43 -8.39
CA GLU A 33 -9.49 6.63 -9.83
C GLU A 33 -8.09 6.17 -10.28
N ALA A 34 -7.07 6.38 -9.46
CA ALA A 34 -5.67 6.08 -9.76
C ALA A 34 -5.26 4.62 -9.45
N LYS A 35 -6.16 3.76 -8.96
CA LYS A 35 -5.85 2.37 -8.55
C LYS A 35 -5.01 1.61 -9.58
N ASN A 36 -5.44 1.60 -10.84
CA ASN A 36 -4.74 0.85 -11.90
C ASN A 36 -3.34 1.40 -12.16
N GLN A 37 -3.17 2.73 -12.07
CA GLN A 37 -1.87 3.37 -12.20
C GLN A 37 -0.94 2.99 -11.04
N HIS A 38 -1.44 3.00 -9.80
CA HIS A 38 -0.68 2.59 -8.62
C HIS A 38 -0.20 1.13 -8.71
N ILE A 39 -1.08 0.22 -9.12
CA ILE A 39 -0.75 -1.20 -9.29
C ILE A 39 0.28 -1.37 -10.41
N MET A 40 0.15 -0.64 -11.53
CA MET A 40 1.12 -0.69 -12.62
C MET A 40 2.49 -0.16 -12.20
N SER A 41 2.55 0.97 -11.48
CA SER A 41 3.79 1.51 -10.92
C SER A 41 4.48 0.47 -10.02
N TYR A 42 3.72 -0.18 -9.13
CA TYR A 42 4.24 -1.23 -8.26
C TYR A 42 4.76 -2.44 -9.05
N TYR A 43 4.04 -2.88 -10.08
CA TYR A 43 4.49 -3.97 -10.95
C TYR A 43 5.86 -3.68 -11.58
N LEU A 44 6.04 -2.48 -12.16
CA LEU A 44 7.31 -2.08 -12.77
C LEU A 44 8.45 -2.00 -11.74
N ILE A 45 8.15 -1.50 -10.54
CA ILE A 45 9.09 -1.46 -9.41
C ILE A 45 9.54 -2.88 -9.01
N VAL A 46 8.60 -3.82 -8.92
CA VAL A 46 8.88 -5.22 -8.55
C VAL A 46 9.75 -5.89 -9.62
N GLU A 47 9.48 -5.66 -10.90
CA GLU A 47 10.31 -6.20 -11.98
C GLU A 47 11.75 -5.66 -11.93
N ASP A 48 11.94 -4.37 -11.63
CA ASP A 48 13.27 -3.81 -11.43
C ASP A 48 13.98 -4.35 -10.18
N LEU A 49 13.25 -4.64 -9.11
CA LEU A 49 13.81 -5.28 -7.93
C LEU A 49 14.24 -6.73 -8.22
N LYS A 50 13.44 -7.48 -8.99
CA LYS A 50 13.80 -8.83 -9.44
C LYS A 50 15.07 -8.82 -10.30
N ARG A 51 15.21 -7.84 -11.21
CA ARG A 51 16.45 -7.64 -11.98
C ARG A 51 17.66 -7.37 -11.09
N ALA A 52 17.49 -6.62 -10.00
CA ALA A 52 18.57 -6.43 -9.03
C ALA A 52 18.95 -7.76 -8.34
N PHE A 53 17.98 -8.64 -8.07
CA PHE A 53 18.22 -9.96 -7.49
C PHE A 53 18.94 -10.95 -8.42
N GLU A 54 18.99 -10.70 -9.74
CA GLU A 54 19.82 -11.49 -10.66
C GLU A 54 21.32 -11.36 -10.36
N TYR A 55 21.73 -10.27 -9.71
CA TYR A 55 23.12 -9.97 -9.39
C TYR A 55 23.40 -9.94 -7.88
N ILE A 56 22.40 -9.59 -7.08
CA ILE A 56 22.54 -9.41 -5.63
C ILE A 56 21.56 -10.35 -4.93
N GLU A 57 22.08 -11.43 -4.36
CA GLU A 57 21.27 -12.36 -3.60
C GLU A 57 20.65 -11.65 -2.37
N PRO A 58 19.32 -11.64 -2.17
CA PRO A 58 18.64 -10.84 -1.14
C PRO A 58 18.73 -11.47 0.24
N ILE A 59 19.95 -11.66 0.74
CA ILE A 59 20.28 -12.18 2.06
C ILE A 59 20.96 -11.11 2.91
N GLU A 60 20.98 -11.32 4.22
CA GLU A 60 21.44 -10.30 5.18
C GLU A 60 22.87 -9.81 4.92
N ILE A 61 23.78 -10.69 4.52
CA ILE A 61 25.18 -10.32 4.19
C ILE A 61 25.26 -9.31 3.03
N ASN A 62 24.26 -9.26 2.14
CA ASN A 62 24.21 -8.36 0.98
C ASN A 62 23.33 -7.13 1.22
N TYR A 63 22.78 -6.94 2.42
CA TYR A 63 21.84 -5.85 2.71
C TYR A 63 22.44 -4.46 2.58
N ASP A 64 23.74 -4.33 2.85
CA ASP A 64 24.47 -3.08 2.74
C ASP A 64 25.05 -2.84 1.33
N VAL A 65 24.82 -3.75 0.37
CA VAL A 65 25.17 -3.50 -1.04
C VAL A 65 24.36 -2.32 -1.57
N TYR A 66 25.05 -1.32 -2.09
CA TYR A 66 24.47 -0.11 -2.68
C TYR A 66 24.97 0.06 -4.12
N SER A 67 24.15 0.70 -4.96
CA SER A 67 24.51 0.97 -6.35
C SER A 67 23.67 2.11 -6.93
N HIS A 68 24.04 2.59 -8.11
CA HIS A 68 23.24 3.61 -8.80
C HIS A 68 21.86 3.07 -9.17
N ARG A 69 21.74 1.77 -9.47
CA ARG A 69 20.46 1.12 -9.76
C ARG A 69 19.57 1.00 -8.52
N LEU A 70 20.16 0.68 -7.37
CA LEU A 70 19.42 0.65 -6.10
C LEU A 70 18.99 2.06 -5.67
N PHE A 71 19.81 3.09 -5.94
CA PHE A 71 19.43 4.48 -5.72
C PHE A 71 18.24 4.91 -6.60
N GLU A 72 18.31 4.64 -7.91
CA GLU A 72 17.22 4.93 -8.85
C GLU A 72 15.92 4.24 -8.45
N LEU A 73 16.02 2.98 -7.99
CA LEU A 73 14.87 2.22 -7.51
C LEU A 73 14.33 2.79 -6.19
N LEU A 74 15.18 3.07 -5.20
CA LEU A 74 14.78 3.66 -3.91
C LEU A 74 14.06 5.00 -4.11
N LEU A 75 14.58 5.85 -5.00
CA LEU A 75 13.99 7.13 -5.34
C LEU A 75 12.57 6.95 -5.89
N ARG A 76 12.40 6.10 -6.91
CA ARG A 76 11.10 5.85 -7.55
C ARG A 76 10.07 5.29 -6.58
N VAL A 77 10.46 4.33 -5.74
CA VAL A 77 9.56 3.70 -4.77
C VAL A 77 9.09 4.71 -3.73
N CYS A 78 10.01 5.51 -3.17
CA CYS A 78 9.64 6.48 -2.15
C CYS A 78 8.77 7.60 -2.72
N THR A 79 9.02 8.06 -3.96
CA THR A 79 8.17 9.05 -4.61
C THR A 79 6.77 8.51 -4.92
N GLU A 80 6.64 7.23 -5.27
CA GLU A 80 5.34 6.59 -5.47
C GLU A 80 4.55 6.54 -4.16
N ILE A 81 5.19 6.14 -3.06
CA ILE A 81 4.58 6.16 -1.71
C ILE A 81 4.13 7.58 -1.33
N GLU A 82 4.98 8.59 -1.55
CA GLU A 82 4.66 10.00 -1.29
C GLU A 82 3.44 10.45 -2.11
N SER A 83 3.37 10.07 -3.39
CA SER A 83 2.26 10.39 -4.28
C SER A 83 0.95 9.77 -3.80
N ILE A 84 0.94 8.45 -3.55
CA ILE A 84 -0.24 7.70 -3.10
C ILE A 84 -0.75 8.24 -1.75
N MET A 85 0.15 8.44 -0.77
CA MET A 85 -0.25 8.98 0.53
C MET A 85 -0.76 10.42 0.43
N SER A 86 -0.20 11.23 -0.47
CA SER A 86 -0.69 12.59 -0.72
C SER A 86 -2.07 12.60 -1.35
N GLU A 87 -2.29 11.78 -2.37
CA GLU A 87 -3.61 11.61 -3.00
C GLU A 87 -4.66 11.21 -1.96
N LEU A 88 -4.35 10.18 -1.14
CA LEU A 88 -5.26 9.70 -0.12
C LEU A 88 -5.61 10.79 0.90
N LEU A 89 -4.62 11.54 1.41
CA LEU A 89 -4.88 12.68 2.30
C LEU A 89 -5.74 13.76 1.63
N ASN A 90 -5.52 14.04 0.35
CA ASN A 90 -6.24 15.07 -0.39
C ASN A 90 -7.70 14.70 -0.64
N VAL A 91 -8.00 13.44 -1.03
CA VAL A 91 -9.37 12.94 -1.21
C VAL A 91 -10.20 13.08 0.08
N HIS A 92 -9.52 12.98 1.23
CA HIS A 92 -10.12 13.14 2.55
C HIS A 92 -10.03 14.57 3.11
N ASP A 93 -9.78 15.58 2.28
CA ASP A 93 -9.71 17.01 2.66
C ASP A 93 -8.75 17.31 3.83
N TYR A 94 -7.68 16.53 4.01
CA TYR A 94 -6.80 16.61 5.18
C TYR A 94 -6.31 18.04 5.49
N LYS A 95 -5.91 18.78 4.45
CA LYS A 95 -5.41 20.16 4.62
C LYS A 95 -6.47 21.08 5.22
N SER A 96 -7.72 20.96 4.77
CA SER A 96 -8.84 21.73 5.32
C SER A 96 -9.09 21.34 6.78
N GLN A 97 -9.17 20.03 7.07
CA GLN A 97 -9.42 19.53 8.42
C GLN A 97 -8.34 19.95 9.44
N LYS A 98 -7.08 20.03 9.01
CA LYS A 98 -5.95 20.46 9.85
C LYS A 98 -5.61 21.96 9.73
N ASN A 99 -6.47 22.78 9.12
CA ASN A 99 -6.25 24.23 8.92
C ASN A 99 -4.89 24.57 8.25
N LYS A 100 -4.49 23.76 7.26
CA LYS A 100 -3.27 23.96 6.47
C LYS A 100 -3.58 24.72 5.19
N SER A 101 -2.64 25.57 4.79
CA SER A 101 -2.71 26.26 3.49
C SER A 101 -2.79 25.26 2.33
N SER A 102 -3.49 25.63 1.25
CA SER A 102 -3.56 24.83 0.03
C SER A 102 -2.17 24.48 -0.52
N ASN A 103 -1.22 25.41 -0.43
CA ASN A 103 0.18 25.27 -0.89
C ASN A 103 1.08 24.54 0.12
N TYR A 104 0.53 23.98 1.20
CA TYR A 104 1.32 23.22 2.16
C TYR A 104 1.87 21.93 1.54
N ASN A 105 3.20 21.76 1.63
CA ASN A 105 3.88 20.54 1.22
C ASN A 105 3.75 19.49 2.32
N LEU A 106 3.09 18.38 1.99
CA LEU A 106 2.92 17.24 2.88
C LEU A 106 4.27 16.58 3.17
N LYS A 107 4.44 16.11 4.40
CA LYS A 107 5.65 15.46 4.90
C LYS A 107 5.29 14.12 5.52
N MET A 108 6.30 13.30 5.81
CA MET A 108 6.10 11.99 6.46
C MET A 108 5.27 12.03 7.75
N ARG A 109 5.36 13.13 8.51
CA ARG A 109 4.53 13.33 9.72
C ARG A 109 3.04 13.46 9.40
N ASP A 110 2.69 14.04 8.25
CA ASP A 110 1.30 14.12 7.81
C ASP A 110 0.78 12.76 7.38
N TYR A 111 1.61 12.00 6.67
CA TYR A 111 1.25 10.64 6.25
C TYR A 111 1.04 9.69 7.43
N PHE A 112 1.71 9.92 8.56
CA PHE A 112 1.48 9.16 9.79
C PHE A 112 0.05 9.29 10.33
N GLU A 113 -0.67 10.37 10.02
CA GLU A 113 -2.09 10.50 10.41
C GLU A 113 -2.99 9.47 9.72
N LEU A 114 -2.53 8.83 8.63
CA LEU A 114 -3.21 7.70 8.00
C LEU A 114 -3.09 6.40 8.82
N GLU A 115 -2.13 6.29 9.74
CA GLU A 115 -1.88 5.07 10.51
C GLU A 115 -3.12 4.61 11.28
N LYS A 116 -3.86 5.53 11.89
CA LYS A 116 -5.12 5.22 12.58
C LYS A 116 -6.23 4.67 11.67
N HIS A 117 -6.11 4.89 10.36
CA HIS A 117 -7.12 4.48 9.38
C HIS A 117 -6.72 3.28 8.55
N LEU A 118 -5.42 3.06 8.35
CA LEU A 118 -4.86 1.98 7.55
C LEU A 118 -4.20 0.88 8.40
N LYS A 119 -3.76 1.20 9.63
CA LYS A 119 -3.01 0.31 10.54
C LYS A 119 -1.78 -0.33 9.88
N LEU A 120 -1.01 0.48 9.14
CA LEU A 120 0.14 0.01 8.35
C LEU A 120 1.18 -0.68 9.22
N SER A 121 1.35 -0.23 10.47
CA SER A 121 2.33 -0.78 11.41
C SER A 121 2.05 -2.23 11.84
N GLN A 122 0.81 -2.71 11.67
CA GLN A 122 0.42 -4.07 12.05
C GLN A 122 0.60 -5.07 10.92
N TYR A 123 0.80 -4.61 9.68
CA TYR A 123 1.08 -5.51 8.57
C TYR A 123 2.53 -5.98 8.62
N THR A 124 2.71 -7.27 8.33
CA THR A 124 4.01 -7.81 7.95
C THR A 124 3.88 -8.56 6.63
N VAL A 125 4.96 -8.55 5.86
CA VAL A 125 5.03 -9.32 4.62
C VAL A 125 6.13 -10.36 4.70
N LYS A 126 5.82 -11.52 4.15
CA LYS A 126 6.75 -12.59 3.89
C LYS A 126 7.31 -12.44 2.49
N PHE A 127 8.63 -12.54 2.38
CA PHE A 127 9.39 -12.61 1.16
C PHE A 127 10.13 -13.94 1.14
N ARG A 128 9.96 -14.70 0.05
CA ARG A 128 10.44 -16.10 -0.03
C ARG A 128 9.98 -16.90 1.20
N GLU A 129 10.64 -18.01 1.53
CA GLU A 129 10.14 -18.91 2.58
C GLU A 129 10.35 -18.41 4.02
N ASN A 130 11.33 -17.54 4.29
CA ASN A 130 11.73 -17.24 5.68
C ASN A 130 12.06 -15.78 6.00
N GLN A 131 11.91 -14.82 5.07
CA GLN A 131 12.23 -13.42 5.35
C GLN A 131 10.94 -12.64 5.62
N ILE A 132 10.90 -11.91 6.73
CA ILE A 132 9.74 -11.11 7.13
C ILE A 132 10.15 -9.64 7.19
N TYR A 133 9.35 -8.78 6.57
CA TYR A 133 9.53 -7.34 6.58
C TYR A 133 8.32 -6.64 7.21
N ALA A 134 8.59 -5.66 8.07
CA ALA A 134 7.58 -4.85 8.77
C ALA A 134 7.95 -3.36 8.63
N PRO A 135 7.83 -2.79 7.41
CA PRO A 135 8.42 -1.49 7.06
C PRO A 135 7.82 -0.30 7.81
N TYR A 136 6.61 -0.45 8.39
CA TYR A 136 5.92 0.58 9.18
C TYR A 136 5.88 0.26 10.68
N ALA A 137 6.56 -0.78 11.17
CA ALA A 137 6.41 -1.25 12.56
C ALA A 137 6.59 -0.15 13.63
N VAL A 138 7.49 0.81 13.40
CA VAL A 138 7.76 1.93 14.32
C VAL A 138 6.59 2.91 14.47
N TRP A 139 5.56 2.81 13.62
CA TRP A 139 4.34 3.61 13.69
C TRP A 139 3.26 3.04 14.62
N ASN A 140 3.49 1.86 15.22
CA ASN A 140 2.57 1.28 16.21
C ASN A 140 2.50 2.11 17.52
N GLU A 141 3.37 3.10 17.67
CA GLU A 141 3.40 3.99 18.83
C GLU A 141 2.52 5.23 18.63
N LYS A 142 2.00 5.80 19.72
CA LYS A 142 1.15 7.01 19.67
C LYS A 142 1.84 8.23 19.05
N ASN A 143 3.17 8.28 19.09
CA ASN A 143 3.95 9.42 18.62
C ASN A 143 4.65 9.10 17.31
N PHE A 144 4.67 10.07 16.40
CA PHE A 144 5.36 9.95 15.12
C PHE A 144 6.83 9.54 15.29
N LYS A 145 7.19 8.43 14.63
CA LYS A 145 8.58 7.99 14.44
C LYS A 145 8.94 7.97 12.96
N LYS A 146 10.19 8.31 12.66
CA LYS A 146 10.71 8.27 11.29
C LYS A 146 10.90 6.83 10.84
N LEU A 147 10.41 6.51 9.65
CA LEU A 147 10.74 5.26 8.97
C LEU A 147 12.18 5.32 8.48
N MET A 148 13.04 4.38 8.90
CA MET A 148 14.47 4.45 8.59
C MET A 148 14.75 4.43 7.08
N TRP A 149 14.06 3.58 6.32
CA TRP A 149 14.23 3.48 4.87
C TRP A 149 13.86 4.80 4.16
N TYR A 150 12.82 5.50 4.64
CA TYR A 150 12.37 6.78 4.09
C TYR A 150 13.30 7.95 4.50
N ASP A 151 13.78 7.97 5.74
CA ASP A 151 14.76 8.96 6.19
C ASP A 151 16.09 8.79 5.46
N ASN A 152 16.50 7.55 5.18
CA ASN A 152 17.65 7.20 4.35
C ASN A 152 17.47 7.66 2.90
N TYR A 153 16.31 7.40 2.28
CA TYR A 153 15.94 7.96 0.98
C TYR A 153 16.14 9.48 0.94
N ASN A 154 15.59 10.22 1.90
CA ASN A 154 15.72 11.67 1.94
C ASN A 154 17.18 12.13 2.12
N LYS A 155 17.97 11.44 2.95
CA LYS A 155 19.41 11.71 3.10
C LYS A 155 20.15 11.52 1.78
N VAL A 156 19.88 10.45 1.03
CA VAL A 156 20.54 10.21 -0.26
C VAL A 156 20.10 11.23 -1.30
N LYS A 157 18.80 11.56 -1.34
CA LYS A 157 18.22 12.57 -2.24
C LYS A 157 18.89 13.93 -2.09
N HIS A 158 19.15 14.37 -0.86
CA HIS A 158 19.74 15.68 -0.59
C HIS A 158 21.28 15.70 -0.48
N ASN A 159 21.92 14.55 -0.19
CA ASN A 159 23.37 14.47 -0.01
C ASN A 159 23.95 13.16 -0.58
N ARG A 160 23.69 12.90 -1.85
CA ARG A 160 24.14 11.66 -2.52
C ARG A 160 25.65 11.44 -2.39
N VAL A 161 26.47 12.50 -2.50
CA VAL A 161 27.94 12.39 -2.45
C VAL A 161 28.42 11.70 -1.16
N ASN A 162 27.80 12.00 -0.01
CA ASN A 162 28.25 11.49 1.29
C ASN A 162 27.33 10.42 1.91
N LYS A 163 26.21 10.11 1.25
CA LYS A 163 25.17 9.21 1.76
C LYS A 163 24.74 8.16 0.74
N PHE A 164 25.54 7.93 -0.29
CA PHE A 164 25.22 7.00 -1.36
C PHE A 164 25.06 5.56 -0.87
N ASP A 165 25.81 5.19 0.18
CA ASP A 165 25.75 3.93 0.90
C ASP A 165 24.36 3.61 1.47
N LEU A 166 23.55 4.64 1.76
CA LEU A 166 22.18 4.47 2.23
C LEU A 166 21.21 4.06 1.10
N ALA A 167 21.62 4.13 -0.17
CA ALA A 167 20.87 3.54 -1.28
C ALA A 167 21.14 2.02 -1.42
N ASN A 168 21.03 1.32 -0.29
CA ASN A 168 21.34 -0.09 -0.18
C ASN A 168 20.11 -1.00 -0.35
N LEU A 169 20.40 -2.29 -0.55
CA LEU A 169 19.40 -3.32 -0.81
C LEU A 169 18.34 -3.39 0.30
N LYS A 170 18.76 -3.27 1.57
CA LYS A 170 17.83 -3.31 2.72
C LYS A 170 16.81 -2.18 2.67
N ASN A 171 17.23 -0.95 2.40
CA ASN A 171 16.33 0.19 2.30
C ASN A 171 15.39 0.05 1.10
N VAL A 172 15.89 -0.47 -0.03
CA VAL A 172 15.06 -0.76 -1.21
C VAL A 172 13.99 -1.80 -0.90
N ILE A 173 14.36 -2.97 -0.34
CA ILE A 173 13.39 -4.02 -0.03
C ILE A 173 12.34 -3.53 0.97
N ASN A 174 12.76 -2.80 2.02
CA ASN A 174 11.81 -2.22 2.98
C ASN A 174 10.88 -1.20 2.30
N ALA A 175 11.39 -0.32 1.45
CA ALA A 175 10.55 0.63 0.71
C ALA A 175 9.55 -0.09 -0.22
N VAL A 176 9.97 -1.10 -1.00
CA VAL A 176 9.06 -1.83 -1.91
C VAL A 176 8.03 -2.64 -1.13
N SER A 177 8.43 -3.28 -0.03
CA SER A 177 7.49 -3.95 0.87
C SER A 177 6.49 -2.98 1.50
N GLY A 178 6.93 -1.74 1.80
CA GLY A 178 6.08 -0.68 2.31
C GLY A 178 5.07 -0.23 1.28
N LEU A 179 5.48 -0.04 0.03
CA LEU A 179 4.58 0.23 -1.08
C LEU A 179 3.54 -0.87 -1.24
N TYR A 180 3.94 -2.15 -1.18
CA TYR A 180 2.99 -3.27 -1.25
C TYR A 180 1.96 -3.24 -0.12
N ILE A 181 2.40 -3.05 1.14
CA ILE A 181 1.50 -2.94 2.30
C ILE A 181 0.55 -1.76 2.13
N LEU A 182 1.03 -0.62 1.65
CA LEU A 182 0.20 0.56 1.39
C LEU A 182 -0.88 0.25 0.35
N LEU A 183 -0.54 -0.40 -0.76
CA LEU A 183 -1.52 -0.82 -1.76
C LEU A 183 -2.49 -1.85 -1.22
N TYR A 184 -2.01 -2.84 -0.45
CA TYR A 184 -2.85 -3.86 0.16
C TYR A 184 -3.86 -3.27 1.15
N SER A 185 -3.44 -2.29 1.95
CA SER A 185 -4.34 -1.59 2.89
C SER A 185 -5.44 -0.78 2.19
N GLN A 186 -5.28 -0.47 0.91
CA GLN A 186 -6.27 0.28 0.12
C GLN A 186 -7.11 -0.65 -0.76
N TYR A 187 -6.49 -1.62 -1.43
CA TYR A 187 -7.10 -2.40 -2.50
C TYR A 187 -7.27 -3.88 -2.16
N TYR A 188 -6.80 -4.33 -0.99
CA TYR A 188 -6.91 -5.72 -0.51
C TYR A 188 -6.42 -6.73 -1.56
N ILE A 189 -7.25 -7.73 -1.90
CA ILE A 189 -6.97 -8.76 -2.92
C ILE A 189 -6.70 -8.20 -4.32
N HIS A 190 -6.99 -6.91 -4.58
CA HIS A 190 -6.71 -6.27 -5.85
C HIS A 190 -5.38 -5.50 -5.89
N ALA A 191 -4.61 -5.45 -4.80
CA ALA A 191 -3.39 -4.64 -4.70
C ALA A 191 -2.24 -5.07 -5.61
N ASP A 192 -2.23 -6.33 -6.05
CA ASP A 192 -1.26 -6.91 -6.99
C ASP A 192 -1.94 -7.53 -8.21
N TYR A 193 -3.17 -7.10 -8.51
CA TYR A 193 -3.97 -7.60 -9.62
C TYR A 193 -4.19 -6.52 -10.68
N ILE A 194 -3.62 -6.74 -11.87
CA ILE A 194 -3.97 -5.96 -13.06
C ILE A 194 -5.07 -6.77 -13.78
N GLY A 195 -6.32 -6.40 -13.53
CA GLY A 195 -7.43 -6.91 -14.32
C GLY A 195 -7.38 -6.29 -15.70
N GLU A 196 -6.84 -7.01 -16.69
CA GLU A 196 -7.27 -6.76 -18.06
C GLU A 196 -8.67 -7.36 -18.19
N GLU A 197 -9.64 -6.58 -18.68
CA GLU A 197 -10.89 -7.14 -19.18
C GLU A 197 -10.55 -8.28 -20.16
N GLY A 198 -10.87 -9.52 -19.78
CA GLY A 198 -10.67 -10.69 -20.63
C GLY A 198 -9.51 -11.63 -20.32
N LYS A 199 -8.80 -11.53 -19.18
CA LYS A 199 -7.80 -12.55 -18.78
C LYS A 199 -8.18 -13.30 -17.48
N THR A 200 -8.64 -14.53 -17.72
CA THR A 200 -8.79 -15.73 -16.88
C THR A 200 -9.43 -15.58 -15.49
N VAL A 201 -10.76 -15.53 -15.47
CA VAL A 201 -11.56 -16.16 -14.41
C VAL A 201 -11.57 -17.66 -14.69
N LEU A 202 -11.03 -18.47 -13.78
CA LEU A 202 -11.17 -19.92 -13.87
C LEU A 202 -12.53 -20.27 -13.27
N ASN A 203 -13.53 -20.41 -14.13
CA ASN A 203 -14.89 -20.70 -13.73
C ASN A 203 -15.00 -22.20 -13.40
N ILE A 204 -15.01 -22.53 -12.11
CA ILE A 204 -15.30 -23.89 -11.62
C ILE A 204 -16.68 -23.86 -10.95
N GLY A 205 -17.73 -24.10 -11.74
CA GLY A 205 -19.11 -24.19 -11.25
C GLY A 205 -19.86 -22.85 -11.20
N ARG A 206 -20.61 -22.57 -10.12
CA ARG A 206 -21.33 -21.30 -9.90
C ARG A 206 -20.51 -20.24 -9.16
N ASN A 207 -19.25 -20.55 -8.81
CA ASN A 207 -18.39 -19.65 -8.04
C ASN A 207 -17.27 -19.14 -8.94
N GLU A 208 -17.17 -17.81 -9.05
CA GLU A 208 -16.07 -17.14 -9.72
C GLU A 208 -14.82 -17.21 -8.82
N PHE A 209 -13.80 -17.96 -9.24
CA PHE A 209 -12.49 -17.92 -8.61
C PHE A 209 -11.62 -16.89 -9.33
N PHE A 210 -11.20 -15.86 -8.60
CA PHE A 210 -10.12 -14.98 -9.04
C PHE A 210 -8.81 -15.77 -8.96
N LEU A 211 -8.36 -16.31 -10.09
CA LEU A 211 -6.93 -16.57 -10.21
C LEU A 211 -6.26 -15.20 -10.33
N GLY A 212 -5.69 -14.71 -9.23
CA GLY A 212 -4.61 -13.73 -9.35
C GLY A 212 -3.61 -14.25 -10.39
N ASN A 213 -2.99 -13.35 -11.15
CA ASN A 213 -1.96 -13.72 -12.13
C ASN A 213 -1.08 -14.85 -11.56
N PRO A 214 -0.82 -15.94 -12.32
CA PRO A 214 -0.14 -17.12 -11.79
C PRO A 214 1.13 -16.70 -11.05
N PRO A 215 1.53 -17.43 -9.99
CA PRO A 215 2.43 -17.02 -8.89
C PRO A 215 3.82 -16.48 -9.28
N PHE A 216 4.16 -16.41 -10.56
CA PHE A 216 5.42 -15.91 -11.10
C PHE A 216 5.66 -14.40 -10.86
N TYR A 217 4.63 -13.62 -10.49
CA TYR A 217 4.78 -12.18 -10.25
C TYR A 217 4.82 -11.76 -8.78
N LYS A 218 4.29 -12.56 -7.86
CA LYS A 218 4.07 -12.16 -6.47
C LYS A 218 5.35 -12.26 -5.65
N LEU A 219 5.95 -11.10 -5.39
CA LEU A 219 7.21 -11.00 -4.63
C LEU A 219 6.99 -11.12 -3.12
N PHE A 220 5.95 -10.46 -2.61
CA PHE A 220 5.60 -10.39 -1.20
C PHE A 220 4.24 -11.02 -0.94
N TYR A 221 4.09 -11.66 0.22
CA TYR A 221 2.84 -12.23 0.71
C TYR A 221 2.51 -11.59 2.05
N ILE A 222 1.28 -11.12 2.27
CA ILE A 222 0.85 -10.68 3.60
C ILE A 222 0.95 -11.87 4.56
N LYS A 223 1.62 -11.67 5.69
CA LYS A 223 1.80 -12.69 6.74
C LYS A 223 0.92 -12.38 7.94
N ASP A 224 1.01 -11.15 8.45
CA ASP A 224 0.22 -10.67 9.56
C ASP A 224 -0.66 -9.50 9.07
N GLU A 225 -1.93 -9.49 9.48
CA GLU A 225 -2.91 -8.45 9.15
C GLU A 225 -3.32 -7.68 10.42
N PRO A 226 -3.75 -6.41 10.27
CA PRO A 226 -4.23 -5.61 11.39
C PRO A 226 -5.46 -6.20 12.07
N VAL A 227 -5.51 -6.04 13.38
CA VAL A 227 -6.68 -6.38 14.20
C VAL A 227 -7.65 -5.21 14.20
N TRP A 228 -8.89 -5.48 13.78
CA TRP A 228 -9.98 -4.49 13.72
C TRP A 228 -11.04 -4.79 14.76
N ALA A 229 -11.40 -3.79 15.56
CA ALA A 229 -12.60 -3.87 16.40
C ALA A 229 -13.85 -3.81 15.51
N ASP A 230 -14.96 -4.40 15.96
CA ASP A 230 -16.19 -4.45 15.15
C ASP A 230 -16.74 -3.06 14.81
N THR A 231 -16.50 -2.05 15.65
CA THR A 231 -16.86 -0.66 15.37
C THR A 231 -16.04 -0.02 14.25
N GLU A 232 -14.90 -0.62 13.90
CA GLU A 232 -14.01 -0.14 12.84
C GLU A 232 -14.19 -0.92 11.53
N LYS A 233 -14.97 -2.00 11.54
CA LYS A 233 -15.27 -2.84 10.37
C LYS A 233 -16.44 -2.29 9.57
N TYR A 234 -16.52 -2.72 8.31
CA TYR A 234 -17.63 -2.40 7.42
C TYR A 234 -18.86 -3.29 7.68
N ASP A 235 -20.03 -2.68 7.56
CA ASP A 235 -21.35 -3.34 7.63
C ASP A 235 -22.32 -2.56 6.73
N PHE A 236 -22.18 -2.77 5.42
CA PHE A 236 -23.00 -2.13 4.40
C PHE A 236 -23.37 -3.10 3.29
N ASP A 237 -24.46 -2.81 2.59
CA ASP A 237 -24.87 -3.54 1.39
C ASP A 237 -24.43 -2.77 0.13
N TRP A 238 -23.43 -3.31 -0.57
CA TRP A 238 -22.94 -2.68 -1.79
C TRP A 238 -23.99 -2.62 -2.90
N SER A 239 -24.90 -3.59 -2.98
CA SER A 239 -25.94 -3.60 -4.02
C SER A 239 -26.90 -2.42 -3.89
N ALA A 240 -27.14 -1.95 -2.66
CA ALA A 240 -27.88 -0.73 -2.41
C ALA A 240 -27.04 0.53 -2.71
N LEU A 241 -25.79 0.57 -2.22
CA LEU A 241 -24.93 1.76 -2.31
C LEU A 241 -24.44 2.07 -3.73
N LYS A 242 -24.18 1.06 -4.57
CA LYS A 242 -23.61 1.25 -5.91
C LYS A 242 -24.43 2.18 -6.82
N THR A 243 -25.75 2.22 -6.60
CA THR A 243 -26.69 3.06 -7.36
C THR A 243 -26.73 4.51 -6.90
N THR A 244 -26.16 4.81 -5.73
CA THR A 244 -26.14 6.15 -5.15
C THR A 244 -24.92 6.94 -5.65
N ASN A 245 -25.04 8.27 -5.71
CA ASN A 245 -23.90 9.13 -6.05
C ASN A 245 -22.91 9.30 -4.89
N ASP A 246 -23.36 9.08 -3.65
CA ASP A 246 -22.58 9.24 -2.41
C ASP A 246 -22.33 7.87 -1.74
N ALA A 247 -21.79 6.94 -2.54
CA ALA A 247 -21.54 5.57 -2.14
C ALA A 247 -20.36 5.41 -1.16
N PHE A 248 -19.50 6.43 -1.08
CA PHE A 248 -18.27 6.46 -0.29
C PHE A 248 -18.25 7.67 0.64
N GLN A 249 -17.52 7.58 1.75
CA GLN A 249 -17.39 8.68 2.70
C GLN A 249 -15.92 9.03 3.00
N LYS A 250 -15.70 10.23 3.55
CA LYS A 250 -14.37 10.71 3.95
C LYS A 250 -14.04 10.31 5.39
N ILE A 251 -12.75 10.12 5.68
CA ILE A 251 -12.26 9.94 7.06
C ILE A 251 -12.09 11.29 7.77
N THR A 252 -12.09 11.24 9.10
CA THR A 252 -11.86 12.41 9.97
C THR A 252 -10.48 12.36 10.61
N PHE A 253 -9.72 13.44 10.48
CA PHE A 253 -8.33 13.57 10.92
C PHE A 253 -8.14 14.20 12.29
#